data_AF-A0A1F4UV01-F1
#
_entry.id   AF-A0A1F4UV01-F1
#
_cell.length_a   1.000
_cell.length_b   1.000
_cell.length_c   1.000
_cell.angle_alpha   90.00
_cell.angle_beta   90.00
_cell.angle_gamma   90.00
#
_symmetry.space_group_name_H-M   'P 1'
#
loop_
_entity.id
_entity.type
_entity.pdbx_description
1 polymer ?
#
loop_
_entity_poly.entity_id
_entity_poly.type
_entity_poly.pdbx_seq_one_letter_code
_entity_poly.pdbx_strand_id
1 'polypeptide(L)'
;MIPTLLDKQTLQLINRKYLKYSPVAAEKDYFLAIALKVLEQSALYTKLVFKGGTAIHHCYLEQSRFSEDLDFTSLDKDLKSNDVTAIFDSFPFFEIKKLYTSKATIKIERLKYSGVLEQPNSLKFEIDFIQNVILPPKQMKYNNVWGVDVTVNVMDIREVYAEKLRAMSDRARYRDFYDFYLISQKYQLDFDKTIELVKQKEIRKSISKESILHNWKTVSETKSDEIELIYYQKDVFNNESGIEHFHNSLNFSRIDI
;
A
#
# COMPACT_ATOMS: atom_id res chain seq x y z
N MET A 1 10.62 -10.10 20.40
CA MET A 1 9.92 -11.35 20.76
C MET A 1 9.40 -11.96 19.47
N ILE A 2 9.74 -13.22 19.17
CA ILE A 2 9.29 -13.89 17.95
C ILE A 2 7.76 -14.03 17.99
N PRO A 3 7.01 -13.49 17.02
CA PRO A 3 5.56 -13.69 16.95
C PRO A 3 5.21 -15.18 16.87
N THR A 4 4.32 -15.65 17.74
CA THR A 4 3.73 -16.98 17.61
C THR A 4 2.82 -16.99 16.41
N LEU A 5 3.04 -17.93 15.49
CA LEU A 5 2.19 -18.06 14.31
C LEU A 5 0.86 -18.74 14.67
N LEU A 6 -0.24 -18.30 14.06
CA LEU A 6 -1.51 -19.03 14.09
C LEU A 6 -1.32 -20.45 13.56
N ASP A 7 -2.19 -21.38 13.92
CA ASP A 7 -2.29 -22.68 13.24
C ASP A 7 -3.18 -22.57 11.98
N LYS A 8 -3.10 -23.59 11.13
CA LYS A 8 -3.86 -23.66 9.86
C LYS A 8 -5.38 -23.62 10.05
N GLN A 9 -5.91 -24.28 11.09
CA GLN A 9 -7.35 -24.33 11.34
C GLN A 9 -7.85 -22.95 11.78
N THR A 10 -7.13 -22.30 12.70
CA THR A 10 -7.43 -20.95 13.18
C THR A 10 -7.40 -19.93 12.04
N LEU A 11 -6.36 -19.96 11.19
CA LEU A 11 -6.27 -19.08 10.02
C LEU A 11 -7.46 -19.27 9.07
N GLN A 12 -7.83 -20.52 8.77
CA GLN A 12 -8.96 -20.82 7.89
C GLN A 12 -10.31 -20.37 8.48
N LEU A 13 -10.50 -20.54 9.79
CA LEU A 13 -11.73 -20.11 10.48
C LEU A 13 -11.87 -18.57 10.46
N ILE A 14 -10.81 -17.84 10.78
CA ILE A 14 -10.80 -16.37 10.71
C ILE A 14 -11.07 -15.91 9.28
N ASN A 15 -10.38 -16.48 8.29
CA ASN A 15 -10.56 -16.12 6.89
C ASN A 15 -12.02 -16.31 6.43
N ARG A 16 -12.62 -17.48 6.70
CA ARG A 16 -14.02 -17.76 6.33
C ARG A 16 -15.01 -16.79 6.96
N LYS A 17 -14.74 -16.35 8.19
CA LYS A 17 -15.61 -15.45 8.95
C LYS A 17 -15.53 -14.00 8.47
N TYR A 18 -14.33 -13.50 8.17
CA TYR A 18 -14.11 -12.05 7.99
C TYR A 18 -13.71 -11.63 6.57
N LEU A 19 -12.84 -12.36 5.87
CA LEU A 19 -12.23 -11.90 4.61
C LEU A 19 -12.74 -12.65 3.38
N LYS A 20 -12.93 -13.97 3.50
CA LYS A 20 -13.31 -14.88 2.41
C LYS A 20 -12.31 -14.86 1.23
N TYR A 21 -11.04 -14.61 1.52
CA TYR A 21 -9.97 -14.68 0.52
C TYR A 21 -9.68 -16.15 0.17
N SER A 22 -9.00 -16.37 -0.97
CA SER A 22 -8.37 -17.68 -1.23
C SER A 22 -7.40 -18.00 -0.08
N PRO A 23 -7.18 -19.28 0.27
CA PRO A 23 -6.28 -19.63 1.38
C PRO A 23 -4.90 -18.99 1.25
N VAL A 24 -4.35 -18.93 0.03
CA VAL A 24 -3.03 -18.33 -0.25
C VAL A 24 -3.04 -16.82 -0.02
N ALA A 25 -4.09 -16.11 -0.45
CA ALA A 25 -4.22 -14.66 -0.22
C ALA A 25 -4.46 -14.33 1.26
N ALA A 26 -5.26 -15.15 1.95
CA ALA A 26 -5.47 -15.04 3.39
C ALA A 26 -4.17 -15.20 4.19
N GLU A 27 -3.37 -16.22 3.86
CA GLU A 27 -2.07 -16.41 4.50
C GLU A 27 -1.12 -15.25 4.15
N LYS A 28 -1.14 -14.76 2.92
CA LYS A 28 -0.33 -13.60 2.53
C LYS A 28 -0.70 -12.35 3.33
N ASP A 29 -2.00 -12.04 3.46
CA ASP A 29 -2.53 -10.94 4.27
C ASP A 29 -2.07 -11.06 5.74
N TYR A 30 -2.10 -12.27 6.29
CA TYR A 30 -1.59 -12.54 7.63
C TYR A 30 -0.09 -12.26 7.76
N PHE A 31 0.71 -12.72 6.79
CA PHE A 31 2.16 -12.50 6.82
C PHE A 31 2.57 -11.03 6.58
N LEU A 32 1.73 -10.20 5.93
CA LEU A 32 1.92 -8.75 5.92
C LEU A 32 1.89 -8.17 7.34
N ALA A 33 0.91 -8.57 8.15
CA ALA A 33 0.80 -8.16 9.55
C ALA A 33 2.01 -8.62 10.38
N ILE A 34 2.46 -9.86 10.17
CA ILE A 34 3.65 -10.40 10.85
C ILE A 34 4.93 -9.66 10.45
N ALA A 35 5.13 -9.37 9.16
CA ALA A 35 6.28 -8.60 8.70
C ALA A 35 6.30 -7.19 9.30
N LEU A 36 5.14 -6.52 9.40
CA LEU A 36 5.03 -5.23 10.09
C LEU A 36 5.29 -5.34 11.60
N LYS A 37 4.84 -6.42 12.25
CA LYS A 37 5.15 -6.67 13.67
C LYS A 37 6.64 -6.89 13.91
N VAL A 38 7.31 -7.55 12.98
CA VAL A 38 8.77 -7.72 13.00
C VAL A 38 9.47 -6.37 12.80
N LEU A 39 9.02 -5.56 11.83
CA LEU A 39 9.56 -4.21 11.61
C LEU A 39 9.38 -3.31 12.85
N GLU A 40 8.23 -3.36 13.51
CA GLU A 40 7.94 -2.60 14.75
C GLU A 40 8.95 -2.87 15.86
N GLN A 41 9.50 -4.09 15.92
CA GLN A 41 10.50 -4.48 16.92
C GLN A 41 11.95 -4.15 16.50
N SER A 42 12.16 -3.63 15.30
CA SER A 42 13.48 -3.36 14.74
C SER A 42 13.93 -1.92 14.98
N ALA A 43 15.24 -1.67 14.86
CA ALA A 43 15.81 -0.33 14.90
C ALA A 43 15.35 0.58 13.73
N LEU A 44 14.71 0.01 12.70
CA LEU A 44 14.21 0.74 11.54
C LEU A 44 12.79 1.24 11.71
N TYR A 45 12.09 0.86 12.80
CA TYR A 45 10.70 1.23 13.02
C TYR A 45 10.43 2.73 12.88
N THR A 46 11.23 3.57 13.54
CA THR A 46 11.09 5.03 13.53
C THR A 46 11.72 5.70 12.31
N LYS A 47 12.43 4.94 11.47
CA LYS A 47 13.12 5.46 10.28
C LYS A 47 12.31 5.25 9.00
N LEU A 48 11.30 4.40 9.03
CA LEU A 48 10.50 4.06 7.86
C LEU A 48 9.07 4.59 7.99
N VAL A 49 8.58 5.21 6.92
CA VAL A 49 7.20 5.70 6.80
C VAL A 49 6.45 4.79 5.84
N PHE A 50 5.49 4.04 6.39
CA PHE A 50 4.65 3.11 5.66
C PHE A 50 3.65 3.86 4.75
N LYS A 51 3.48 3.38 3.53
CA LYS A 51 2.62 4.02 2.52
C LYS A 51 2.06 2.99 1.53
N GLY A 52 1.47 3.48 0.43
CA GLY A 52 0.94 2.64 -0.63
C GLY A 52 -0.40 1.99 -0.27
N GLY A 53 -0.84 1.05 -1.11
CA GLY A 53 -2.17 0.44 -1.01
C GLY A 53 -2.41 -0.28 0.31
N THR A 54 -1.42 -1.02 0.80
CA THR A 54 -1.55 -1.81 2.02
C THR A 54 -1.68 -0.90 3.24
N ALA A 55 -0.91 0.19 3.31
CA ALA A 55 -1.08 1.20 4.36
C ALA A 55 -2.48 1.84 4.33
N ILE A 56 -2.95 2.23 3.15
CA ILE A 56 -4.28 2.84 2.96
C ILE A 56 -5.37 1.91 3.51
N HIS A 57 -5.36 0.65 3.09
CA HIS A 57 -6.46 -0.26 3.41
C HIS A 57 -6.47 -0.68 4.88
N HIS A 58 -5.31 -0.87 5.50
CA HIS A 58 -5.29 -1.32 6.90
C HIS A 58 -5.30 -0.16 7.91
N CYS A 59 -4.89 1.06 7.53
CA CYS A 59 -4.87 2.20 8.46
C CYS A 59 -6.06 3.16 8.24
N TYR A 60 -6.55 3.33 7.01
CA TYR A 60 -7.50 4.40 6.68
C TYR A 60 -8.83 3.92 6.09
N LEU A 61 -8.87 2.80 5.34
CA LEU A 61 -10.04 2.39 4.56
C LEU A 61 -10.63 1.00 4.93
N GLU A 62 -10.42 0.52 6.16
CA GLU A 62 -11.11 -0.67 6.71
C GLU A 62 -11.04 -1.91 5.79
N GLN A 63 -9.88 -2.14 5.18
CA GLN A 63 -9.59 -3.27 4.32
C GLN A 63 -10.53 -3.40 3.10
N SER A 64 -10.97 -2.26 2.53
CA SER A 64 -11.90 -2.20 1.39
C SER A 64 -11.44 -2.96 0.13
N ARG A 65 -10.15 -3.27 -0.03
CA ARG A 65 -9.64 -4.25 -1.01
C ARG A 65 -8.35 -4.89 -0.50
N PHE A 66 -7.98 -6.03 -1.09
CA PHE A 66 -6.69 -6.67 -0.82
C PHE A 66 -5.53 -5.91 -1.48
N SER A 67 -4.41 -5.84 -0.78
CA SER A 67 -3.14 -5.26 -1.24
C SER A 67 -1.99 -6.05 -0.65
N GLU A 68 -0.98 -6.38 -1.44
CA GLU A 68 -0.03 -7.44 -1.10
C GLU A 68 1.43 -7.00 -0.95
N ASP A 69 1.71 -5.72 -1.19
CA ASP A 69 3.07 -5.15 -1.17
C ASP A 69 3.23 -4.25 0.07
N LEU A 70 4.41 -4.27 0.69
CA LEU A 70 4.77 -3.36 1.78
C LEU A 70 5.70 -2.27 1.25
N ASP A 71 5.18 -1.06 1.12
CA ASP A 71 5.91 0.09 0.57
C ASP A 71 6.25 1.09 1.67
N PHE A 72 7.51 1.52 1.74
CA PHE A 72 8.00 2.49 2.70
C PHE A 72 8.81 3.58 2.03
N THR A 73 8.83 4.75 2.65
CA THR A 73 9.84 5.79 2.38
C THR A 73 10.76 5.90 3.59
N SER A 74 12.08 5.98 3.35
CA SER A 74 13.05 6.16 4.43
C SER A 74 13.22 7.63 4.83
N LEU A 75 13.20 7.89 6.13
CA LEU A 75 13.65 9.18 6.71
C LEU A 75 15.18 9.23 6.84
N ASP A 76 15.84 8.09 6.80
CA ASP A 76 17.29 7.94 6.87
C ASP A 76 17.85 7.63 5.47
N LYS A 77 18.53 8.61 4.86
CA LYS A 77 19.13 8.47 3.52
C LYS A 77 20.39 7.60 3.52
N ASP A 78 20.97 7.32 4.69
CA ASP A 78 22.18 6.53 4.82
C ASP A 78 21.91 5.05 5.03
N LEU A 79 20.64 4.66 5.22
CA LEU A 79 20.18 3.28 5.36
C LEU A 79 20.79 2.35 4.29
N LYS A 80 21.36 1.22 4.72
CA LYS A 80 21.97 0.23 3.83
C LYS A 80 21.12 -1.03 3.75
N SER A 81 21.37 -1.82 2.70
CA SER A 81 20.68 -3.10 2.50
C SER A 81 20.83 -4.04 3.69
N ASN A 82 22.00 -4.05 4.35
CA ASN A 82 22.25 -4.91 5.50
C ASN A 82 21.37 -4.55 6.72
N ASP A 83 21.05 -3.27 6.91
CA ASP A 83 20.12 -2.84 7.96
C ASP A 83 18.72 -3.39 7.70
N VAL A 84 18.32 -3.44 6.42
CA VAL A 84 17.01 -3.94 5.98
C VAL A 84 16.93 -5.45 6.08
N THR A 85 17.99 -6.18 5.70
CA THR A 85 18.02 -7.65 5.83
C THR A 85 17.99 -8.07 7.30
N ALA A 86 18.72 -7.33 8.15
CA ALA A 86 18.78 -7.58 9.60
C ALA A 86 17.43 -7.53 10.32
N ILE A 87 16.41 -6.87 9.74
CA ILE A 87 15.03 -6.92 10.24
C ILE A 87 14.56 -8.38 10.37
N PHE A 88 14.91 -9.23 9.40
CA PHE A 88 14.32 -10.56 9.25
C PHE A 88 15.24 -11.72 9.72
N ASP A 89 16.52 -11.47 9.97
CA ASP A 89 17.53 -12.50 10.27
C ASP A 89 17.20 -13.37 11.51
N SER A 90 16.54 -12.78 12.52
CA SER A 90 16.19 -13.50 13.76
C SER A 90 14.87 -14.26 13.68
N PHE A 91 14.20 -14.29 12.52
CA PHE A 91 12.86 -14.85 12.35
C PHE A 91 12.91 -16.06 11.40
N PRO A 92 12.92 -17.30 11.91
CA PRO A 92 13.21 -18.50 11.13
C PRO A 92 12.16 -18.83 10.06
N PHE A 93 10.99 -18.21 10.14
CA PHE A 93 9.93 -18.34 9.15
C PHE A 93 10.06 -17.36 7.98
N PHE A 94 11.02 -16.42 8.00
CA PHE A 94 11.32 -15.53 6.88
C PHE A 94 12.67 -15.89 6.24
N GLU A 95 12.74 -15.77 4.92
CA GLU A 95 13.95 -16.01 4.15
C GLU A 95 14.04 -15.03 2.97
N ILE A 96 15.11 -14.24 2.89
CA ILE A 96 15.32 -13.29 1.80
C ILE A 96 15.83 -14.03 0.58
N LYS A 97 15.01 -14.11 -0.46
CA LYS A 97 15.29 -14.90 -1.68
C LYS A 97 15.63 -14.06 -2.91
N LYS A 98 15.34 -12.77 -2.89
CA LYS A 98 15.69 -11.82 -3.96
C LYS A 98 15.75 -10.40 -3.39
N LEU A 99 16.94 -9.81 -3.42
CA LEU A 99 17.23 -8.46 -2.96
C LEU A 99 17.71 -7.64 -4.15
N TYR A 100 17.17 -6.44 -4.29
CA TYR A 100 17.60 -5.42 -5.24
C TYR A 100 17.97 -4.16 -4.46
N THR A 101 19.04 -3.48 -4.87
CA THR A 101 19.49 -2.25 -4.23
C THR A 101 20.01 -1.29 -5.29
N SER A 102 19.63 -0.03 -5.15
CA SER A 102 20.09 1.09 -5.98
C SER A 102 20.16 2.35 -5.11
N LYS A 103 20.63 3.46 -5.70
CA LYS A 103 20.56 4.77 -5.02
C LYS A 103 19.12 5.23 -4.74
N ALA A 104 18.14 4.68 -5.46
CA ALA A 104 16.74 5.08 -5.39
C ALA A 104 15.92 4.23 -4.41
N THR A 105 16.30 2.97 -4.21
CA THR A 105 15.51 2.00 -3.44
C THR A 105 16.33 0.81 -2.94
N ILE A 106 15.94 0.27 -1.79
CA ILE A 106 16.21 -1.10 -1.38
C ILE A 106 14.90 -1.88 -1.48
N LYS A 107 14.92 -2.99 -2.21
CA LYS A 107 13.74 -3.82 -2.45
C LYS A 107 14.04 -5.28 -2.18
N ILE A 108 13.38 -5.85 -1.19
CA ILE A 108 13.26 -7.31 -1.07
C ILE A 108 12.09 -7.71 -1.98
N GLU A 109 12.40 -8.12 -3.19
CA GLU A 109 11.40 -8.56 -4.17
C GLU A 109 10.75 -9.89 -3.79
N ARG A 110 11.46 -10.70 -3.00
CA ARG A 110 10.98 -12.00 -2.55
C ARG A 110 11.43 -12.26 -1.12
N LEU A 111 10.65 -11.77 -0.16
CA LEU A 111 10.75 -12.16 1.24
C LEU A 111 9.89 -13.41 1.41
N LYS A 112 10.51 -14.59 1.24
CA LYS A 112 9.80 -15.86 1.37
C LYS A 112 9.40 -16.04 2.83
N TYR A 113 8.21 -16.59 3.04
CA TYR A 113 7.79 -17.07 4.34
C TYR A 113 7.41 -18.55 4.31
N SER A 114 7.66 -19.24 5.41
CA SER A 114 7.21 -20.61 5.67
C SER A 114 5.96 -20.56 6.54
N GLY A 115 4.80 -20.52 5.89
CA GLY A 115 3.49 -20.40 6.53
C GLY A 115 2.86 -21.72 6.95
N VAL A 116 1.64 -21.61 7.50
CA VAL A 116 0.83 -22.71 8.05
C VAL A 116 0.21 -23.60 6.97
N LEU A 117 0.18 -23.10 5.73
CA LEU A 117 -0.30 -23.86 4.58
C LEU A 117 0.76 -24.81 4.00
N GLU A 118 1.98 -24.78 4.52
CA GLU A 118 3.12 -25.60 4.07
C GLU A 118 3.49 -25.38 2.58
N GLN A 119 2.95 -24.33 1.97
CA GLN A 119 3.28 -23.89 0.62
C GLN A 119 4.01 -22.55 0.72
N PRO A 120 5.32 -22.49 0.40
CA PRO A 120 6.06 -21.25 0.54
C PRO A 120 5.56 -20.20 -0.45
N ASN A 121 5.31 -19.01 0.07
CA ASN A 121 4.97 -17.83 -0.72
C ASN A 121 5.86 -16.67 -0.25
N SER A 122 5.70 -15.48 -0.82
CA SER A 122 6.57 -14.35 -0.54
C SER A 122 5.86 -13.01 -0.53
N LEU A 123 6.39 -12.10 0.28
CA LEU A 123 6.02 -10.70 0.31
C LEU A 123 7.03 -9.87 -0.51
N LYS A 124 6.58 -8.71 -0.98
CA LYS A 124 7.48 -7.65 -1.44
C LYS A 124 7.61 -6.61 -0.35
N PHE A 125 8.83 -6.21 -0.06
CA PHE A 125 9.15 -5.16 0.91
C PHE A 125 10.05 -4.14 0.21
N GLU A 126 9.54 -2.94 -0.02
CA GLU A 126 10.21 -1.89 -0.78
C GLU A 126 10.42 -0.65 0.10
N ILE A 127 11.65 -0.15 0.12
CA ILE A 127 12.00 1.13 0.75
C ILE A 127 12.50 2.04 -0.35
N ASP A 128 11.83 3.16 -0.57
CA ASP A 128 12.29 4.19 -1.49
C ASP A 128 13.00 5.35 -0.75
N PHE A 129 13.94 5.98 -1.44
CA PHE A 129 14.75 7.10 -0.94
C PHE A 129 14.51 8.41 -1.70
N ILE A 130 13.67 8.39 -2.74
CA ILE A 130 13.44 9.54 -3.60
C ILE A 130 12.22 10.33 -3.14
N GLN A 131 11.15 9.64 -2.74
CA GLN A 131 9.96 10.33 -2.26
C GLN A 131 10.31 11.02 -0.94
N ASN A 132 10.00 12.30 -0.87
CA ASN A 132 10.05 13.04 0.37
C ASN A 132 8.79 12.79 1.19
N VAL A 133 8.90 12.95 2.51
CA VAL A 133 7.77 12.96 3.44
C VAL A 133 7.53 14.41 3.80
N ILE A 134 6.39 14.98 3.40
CA ILE A 134 6.09 16.41 3.56
C ILE A 134 5.42 16.67 4.90
N LEU A 135 4.43 15.84 5.23
CA LEU A 135 3.67 15.94 6.47
C LEU A 135 4.23 14.96 7.51
N PRO A 136 4.23 15.33 8.81
CA PRO A 136 4.64 14.41 9.87
C PRO A 136 3.89 13.07 9.78
N PRO A 137 4.60 11.92 9.79
CA PRO A 137 3.98 10.61 9.84
C PRO A 137 3.07 10.45 11.06
N LYS A 138 2.02 9.65 10.91
CA LYS A 138 1.10 9.31 12.00
C LYS A 138 1.40 7.93 12.54
N GLN A 139 1.43 7.79 13.86
CA GLN A 139 1.37 6.46 14.48
C GLN A 139 -0.08 5.99 14.47
N MET A 140 -0.33 4.87 13.81
CA MET A 140 -1.66 4.29 13.70
C MET A 140 -1.61 2.79 13.90
N LYS A 141 -2.68 2.23 14.46
CA LYS A 141 -2.86 0.79 14.51
C LYS A 141 -3.05 0.25 13.10
N TYR A 142 -2.32 -0.80 12.75
CA TYR A 142 -2.56 -1.56 11.52
C TYR A 142 -3.68 -2.57 11.76
N ASN A 143 -4.88 -2.24 11.25
CA ASN A 143 -6.06 -3.06 11.50
C ASN A 143 -6.00 -4.34 10.69
N ASN A 144 -6.14 -5.48 11.36
CA ASN A 144 -6.16 -6.80 10.73
C ASN A 144 -7.04 -7.74 11.55
N VAL A 145 -7.58 -8.76 10.89
CA VAL A 145 -8.49 -9.75 11.52
C VAL A 145 -7.75 -10.88 12.22
N TRP A 146 -6.41 -10.93 12.08
CA TRP A 146 -5.57 -12.03 12.54
C TRP A 146 -5.17 -11.93 14.01
N GLY A 147 -5.55 -10.84 14.70
CA GLY A 147 -5.19 -10.61 16.09
C GLY A 147 -3.73 -10.17 16.29
N VAL A 148 -3.03 -9.79 15.22
CA VAL A 148 -1.65 -9.26 15.32
C VAL A 148 -1.73 -7.80 15.75
N ASP A 149 -1.32 -7.49 16.98
CA ASP A 149 -1.28 -6.11 17.46
C ASP A 149 0.00 -5.41 16.99
N VAL A 150 -0.16 -4.45 16.09
CA VAL A 150 0.93 -3.72 15.46
C VAL A 150 0.54 -2.26 15.23
N THR A 151 1.46 -1.36 15.59
CA THR A 151 1.38 0.07 15.33
C THR A 151 2.42 0.44 14.28
N VAL A 152 2.03 1.20 13.28
CA VAL A 152 2.89 1.61 12.16
C VAL A 152 3.04 3.13 12.13
N ASN A 153 4.22 3.60 11.69
CA ASN A 153 4.42 4.99 11.28
C ASN A 153 3.94 5.12 9.84
N VAL A 154 2.73 5.64 9.62
CA VAL A 154 2.09 5.73 8.30
C VAL A 154 2.11 7.16 7.75
N MET A 155 2.26 7.30 6.44
CA MET A 155 2.15 8.58 5.74
C MET A 155 0.77 9.21 5.98
N ASP A 156 0.72 10.53 6.19
CA ASP A 156 -0.54 11.26 6.40
C ASP A 156 -1.46 11.08 5.19
N ILE A 157 -2.74 10.79 5.45
CA ILE A 157 -3.75 10.56 4.41
C ILE A 157 -3.83 11.70 3.37
N ARG A 158 -3.56 12.95 3.75
CA ARG A 158 -3.52 14.09 2.82
C ARG A 158 -2.40 13.94 1.79
N GLU A 159 -1.24 13.48 2.22
CA GLU A 159 -0.09 13.25 1.36
C GLU A 159 -0.27 12.00 0.51
N VAL A 160 -0.85 10.94 1.07
CA VAL A 160 -1.23 9.74 0.31
C VAL A 160 -2.24 10.07 -0.79
N TYR A 161 -3.21 10.93 -0.50
CA TYR A 161 -4.18 11.41 -1.49
C TYR A 161 -3.52 12.19 -2.63
N ALA A 162 -2.54 13.04 -2.31
CA ALA A 162 -1.70 13.72 -3.30
C ALA A 162 -0.89 12.72 -4.16
N GLU A 163 -0.26 11.71 -3.55
CA GLU A 163 0.45 10.67 -4.30
C GLU A 163 -0.48 9.88 -5.24
N LYS A 164 -1.73 9.63 -4.83
CA LYS A 164 -2.73 8.98 -5.67
C LYS A 164 -3.16 9.85 -6.84
N LEU A 165 -3.34 11.16 -6.64
CA LEU A 165 -3.61 12.10 -7.73
C LEU A 165 -2.51 12.06 -8.80
N ARG A 166 -1.24 12.12 -8.37
CA ARG A 166 -0.09 11.96 -9.28
C ARG A 166 -0.11 10.61 -9.97
N ALA A 167 -0.31 9.51 -9.24
CA ALA A 167 -0.29 8.16 -9.80
C ALA A 167 -1.35 7.94 -10.88
N MET A 168 -2.56 8.47 -10.70
CA MET A 168 -3.62 8.41 -11.72
C MET A 168 -3.24 9.13 -13.03
N SER A 169 -2.41 10.18 -12.96
CA SER A 169 -1.88 10.86 -14.16
C SER A 169 -0.70 10.11 -14.78
N ASP A 170 0.14 9.48 -13.96
CA ASP A 170 1.36 8.80 -14.42
C ASP A 170 1.10 7.46 -15.12
N ARG A 171 0.04 6.72 -14.70
CA ARG A 171 -0.25 5.36 -15.17
C ARG A 171 -1.74 5.02 -15.12
N ALA A 172 -2.15 4.15 -16.03
CA ALA A 172 -3.48 3.52 -16.06
C ALA A 172 -3.49 2.26 -15.15
N ARG A 173 -3.93 2.40 -13.90
CA ARG A 173 -4.20 1.27 -12.98
C ARG A 173 -5.48 1.49 -12.19
N TYR A 174 -6.44 0.58 -12.27
CA TYR A 174 -7.77 0.78 -11.68
C TYR A 174 -7.71 1.08 -10.17
N ARG A 175 -6.84 0.37 -9.44
CA ARG A 175 -6.65 0.57 -7.99
C ARG A 175 -6.27 1.98 -7.58
N ASP A 176 -5.58 2.75 -8.42
CA ASP A 176 -5.19 4.12 -8.08
C ASP A 176 -6.43 5.04 -8.08
N PHE A 177 -7.34 4.87 -9.03
CA PHE A 177 -8.63 5.57 -9.09
C PHE A 177 -9.58 5.12 -7.97
N TYR A 178 -9.65 3.80 -7.73
CA TYR A 178 -10.44 3.22 -6.63
C TYR A 178 -10.05 3.79 -5.27
N ASP A 179 -8.75 3.77 -4.94
CA ASP A 179 -8.24 4.28 -3.67
C ASP A 179 -8.50 5.78 -3.53
N PHE A 180 -8.23 6.56 -4.59
CA PHE A 180 -8.44 7.99 -4.59
C PHE A 180 -9.91 8.36 -4.34
N TYR A 181 -10.84 7.68 -5.00
CA TYR A 181 -12.27 7.88 -4.77
C TYR A 181 -12.69 7.50 -3.33
N LEU A 182 -12.26 6.35 -2.81
CA LEU A 182 -12.63 5.97 -1.44
C LEU A 182 -12.08 6.94 -0.39
N ILE A 183 -10.87 7.47 -0.60
CA ILE A 183 -10.30 8.50 0.27
C ILE A 183 -11.16 9.76 0.20
N SER A 184 -11.60 10.21 -0.99
CA SER A 184 -12.44 11.41 -1.11
C SER A 184 -13.83 11.25 -0.52
N GLN A 185 -14.40 10.04 -0.52
CA GLN A 185 -15.68 9.76 0.14
C GLN A 185 -15.55 9.74 1.68
N LYS A 186 -14.45 9.19 2.20
CA LYS A 186 -14.25 9.06 3.66
C LYS A 186 -13.72 10.33 4.31
N TYR A 187 -12.90 11.08 3.61
CA TYR A 187 -12.22 12.26 4.14
C TYR A 187 -12.57 13.51 3.32
N GLN A 188 -13.05 14.56 4.01
CA GLN A 188 -13.26 15.88 3.42
C GLN A 188 -11.91 16.59 3.29
N LEU A 189 -11.17 16.27 2.23
CA LEU A 189 -9.86 16.85 1.96
C LEU A 189 -9.98 18.12 1.12
N ASP A 190 -9.19 19.12 1.48
CA ASP A 190 -9.05 20.37 0.75
C ASP A 190 -8.22 20.11 -0.52
N PHE A 191 -8.85 20.29 -1.68
CA PHE A 191 -8.24 19.95 -2.96
C PHE A 191 -7.12 20.93 -3.32
N ASP A 192 -7.23 22.21 -2.98
CA ASP A 192 -6.17 23.19 -3.25
C ASP A 192 -4.91 22.85 -2.47
N LYS A 193 -5.05 22.47 -1.19
CA LYS A 193 -3.93 21.95 -0.38
C LYS A 193 -3.38 20.63 -0.93
N THR A 194 -4.22 19.80 -1.54
CA THR A 194 -3.75 18.58 -2.22
C THR A 194 -2.84 18.93 -3.38
N ILE A 195 -3.20 19.93 -4.19
CA ILE A 195 -2.35 20.41 -5.29
C ILE A 195 -1.04 21.00 -4.78
N GLU A 196 -1.06 21.76 -3.67
CA GLU A 196 0.15 22.27 -3.02
C GLU A 196 1.09 21.14 -2.55
N LEU A 197 0.54 20.04 -2.02
CA LEU A 197 1.30 18.87 -1.65
C LEU A 197 1.89 18.18 -2.88
N VAL A 198 1.10 17.96 -3.93
CA VAL A 198 1.55 17.32 -5.18
C VAL A 198 2.78 18.04 -5.76
N LYS A 199 2.78 19.37 -5.77
CA LYS A 199 3.91 20.20 -6.26
C LYS A 199 5.20 20.03 -5.48
N GLN A 200 5.12 19.54 -4.23
CA GLN A 200 6.29 19.29 -3.39
C GLN A 200 6.79 17.84 -3.53
N LYS A 201 6.00 16.94 -4.12
CA LYS A 201 6.38 15.53 -4.32
C LYS A 201 7.27 15.39 -5.55
N GLU A 202 7.93 14.24 -5.69
CA GLU A 202 8.67 13.91 -6.90
C GLU A 202 7.72 13.75 -8.10
N ILE A 203 7.83 14.65 -9.08
CA ILE A 203 7.08 14.64 -10.33
C ILE A 203 8.02 14.20 -11.46
N ARG A 204 7.70 13.08 -12.13
CA ARG A 204 8.49 12.56 -13.27
C ARG A 204 7.87 12.90 -14.63
N LYS A 205 6.57 13.16 -14.63
CA LYS A 205 5.78 13.56 -15.78
C LYS A 205 4.83 14.65 -15.30
N SER A 206 4.58 15.63 -16.17
CA SER A 206 3.57 16.64 -15.90
C SER A 206 2.22 15.99 -15.58
N ILE A 207 1.56 16.49 -14.54
CA ILE A 207 0.28 15.99 -14.06
C ILE A 207 -0.82 16.83 -14.69
N SER A 208 -1.75 16.20 -15.40
CA SER A 208 -2.84 16.90 -16.08
C SER A 208 -4.14 16.13 -16.00
N LYS A 209 -5.26 16.86 -16.07
CA LYS A 209 -6.60 16.27 -16.10
C LYS A 209 -6.79 15.39 -17.33
N GLU A 210 -6.26 15.82 -18.47
CA GLU A 210 -6.32 15.07 -19.73
C GLU A 210 -5.63 13.71 -19.59
N SER A 211 -4.46 13.66 -18.95
CA SER A 211 -3.76 12.40 -18.66
C SER A 211 -4.56 11.51 -17.71
N ILE A 212 -5.16 12.06 -16.66
CA ILE A 212 -6.02 11.30 -15.74
C ILE A 212 -7.24 10.72 -16.46
N LEU A 213 -7.95 11.51 -17.26
CA LEU A 213 -9.13 11.07 -18.01
C LEU A 213 -8.79 10.03 -19.08
N HIS A 214 -7.65 10.20 -19.75
CA HIS A 214 -7.15 9.20 -20.70
C HIS A 214 -6.85 7.87 -20.00
N ASN A 215 -6.09 7.90 -18.91
CA ASN A 215 -5.77 6.72 -18.11
C ASN A 215 -7.04 6.07 -17.53
N TRP A 216 -8.02 6.88 -17.11
CA TRP A 216 -9.32 6.39 -16.65
C TRP A 216 -10.05 5.61 -17.74
N LYS A 217 -10.13 6.17 -18.95
CA LYS A 217 -10.75 5.51 -20.10
C LYS A 217 -10.08 4.15 -20.38
N THR A 218 -8.75 4.12 -20.40
CA THR A 218 -7.99 2.88 -20.62
C THR A 218 -8.29 1.80 -19.58
N VAL A 219 -8.39 2.17 -18.29
CA VAL A 219 -8.72 1.17 -17.25
C VAL A 219 -10.19 0.78 -17.25
N SER A 220 -11.11 1.68 -17.62
CA SER A 220 -12.53 1.34 -17.70
C SER A 220 -12.83 0.31 -18.78
N GLU A 221 -12.07 0.32 -19.89
CA GLU A 221 -12.19 -0.64 -20.98
C GLU A 221 -11.60 -2.02 -20.64
N THR A 222 -10.68 -2.10 -19.67
CA THR A 222 -9.98 -3.34 -19.26
C THR A 222 -10.34 -3.80 -17.84
N LYS A 223 -11.36 -3.17 -17.23
CA LYS A 223 -11.74 -3.29 -15.82
C LYS A 223 -12.10 -4.72 -15.38
N SER A 224 -12.69 -5.52 -16.26
CA SER A 224 -13.07 -6.91 -15.95
C SER A 224 -11.87 -7.74 -15.50
N ASP A 225 -10.72 -7.55 -16.15
CA ASP A 225 -9.56 -8.41 -15.97
C ASP A 225 -8.81 -8.05 -14.67
N GLU A 226 -8.78 -6.77 -14.27
CA GLU A 226 -8.14 -6.33 -13.01
C GLU A 226 -9.03 -6.55 -11.77
N ILE A 227 -10.36 -6.48 -11.91
CA ILE A 227 -11.29 -6.69 -10.79
C ILE A 227 -11.38 -8.18 -10.41
N GLU A 228 -11.32 -9.09 -11.37
CA GLU A 228 -11.33 -10.54 -11.08
C GLU A 228 -10.08 -11.00 -10.31
N LEU A 229 -8.96 -10.29 -10.45
CA LEU A 229 -7.68 -10.65 -9.84
C LEU A 229 -7.48 -10.12 -8.41
N ILE A 230 -8.25 -9.11 -7.99
CA ILE A 230 -8.08 -8.45 -6.70
C ILE A 230 -9.41 -8.44 -5.94
N TYR A 231 -9.40 -8.87 -4.68
CA TYR A 231 -10.60 -8.81 -3.84
C TYR A 231 -10.96 -7.37 -3.50
N TYR A 232 -12.12 -6.88 -3.98
CA TYR A 232 -12.73 -5.61 -3.59
C TYR A 232 -13.98 -5.88 -2.76
N GLN A 233 -14.10 -5.25 -1.57
CA GLN A 233 -15.30 -5.40 -0.73
C GLN A 233 -16.49 -4.59 -1.26
N LYS A 234 -16.20 -3.45 -1.90
CA LYS A 234 -17.23 -2.59 -2.50
C LYS A 234 -17.05 -2.62 -4.00
N ASP A 235 -18.10 -3.03 -4.71
CA ASP A 235 -18.26 -2.67 -6.10
C ASP A 235 -18.68 -1.20 -6.15
N VAL A 236 -17.67 -0.34 -6.17
CA VAL A 236 -17.85 1.11 -6.16
C VAL A 236 -18.33 1.61 -7.53
N PHE A 237 -18.28 0.77 -8.56
CA PHE A 237 -18.34 1.21 -9.96
C PHE A 237 -19.49 0.63 -10.78
N ASN A 238 -20.47 -0.07 -10.19
CA ASN A 238 -21.77 -0.26 -10.85
C ASN A 238 -22.53 1.06 -11.08
N ASN A 239 -22.03 2.17 -10.52
CA ASN A 239 -22.34 3.54 -10.92
C ASN A 239 -21.13 4.15 -11.66
N GLU A 240 -20.85 3.72 -12.89
CA GLU A 240 -19.76 4.29 -13.72
C GLU A 240 -19.85 5.82 -13.82
N SER A 241 -21.08 6.36 -13.76
CA SER A 241 -21.37 7.78 -13.70
C SER A 241 -20.73 8.50 -12.50
N GLY A 242 -20.57 7.86 -11.34
CA GLY A 242 -20.10 8.50 -10.11
C GLY A 242 -18.60 8.81 -10.11
N ILE A 243 -17.77 7.86 -10.56
CA ILE A 243 -16.32 8.07 -10.62
C ILE A 243 -15.92 8.90 -11.83
N GLU A 244 -16.55 8.68 -12.98
CA GLU A 244 -16.32 9.54 -14.14
C GLU A 244 -16.73 10.99 -13.84
N HIS A 245 -17.90 11.20 -13.20
CA HIS A 245 -18.31 12.54 -12.77
C HIS A 245 -17.33 13.14 -11.75
N PHE A 246 -16.85 12.35 -10.80
CA PHE A 246 -15.85 12.81 -9.84
C PHE A 246 -14.55 13.23 -10.50
N HIS A 247 -14.01 12.45 -11.44
CA HIS A 247 -12.80 12.83 -12.18
C HIS A 247 -13.02 14.03 -13.09
N ASN A 248 -14.19 14.13 -13.70
CA ASN A 248 -14.59 15.31 -14.45
C ASN A 248 -14.76 16.55 -13.57
N SER A 249 -15.08 16.39 -12.28
CA SER A 249 -15.18 17.49 -11.32
C SER A 249 -13.82 18.00 -10.82
N LEU A 250 -12.72 17.25 -11.01
CA LEU A 250 -11.38 17.70 -10.64
C LEU A 250 -11.04 18.98 -11.43
N ASN A 251 -10.73 20.04 -10.70
CA ASN A 251 -10.43 21.35 -11.27
C ASN A 251 -9.05 21.82 -10.80
N PHE A 252 -8.04 21.63 -11.63
CA PHE A 252 -6.69 22.13 -11.39
C PHE A 252 -5.98 22.38 -12.73
N SER A 253 -5.10 23.38 -12.75
CA SER A 253 -4.21 23.61 -13.88
C SER A 253 -3.13 22.53 -13.95
N ARG A 254 -2.62 22.26 -15.16
CA ARG A 254 -1.47 21.36 -15.37
C ARG A 254 -0.34 21.69 -14.39
N ILE A 255 0.21 20.67 -13.75
CA ILE A 255 1.37 20.77 -12.87
C ILE A 255 2.57 20.25 -13.64
N ASP A 256 3.49 21.14 -13.99
CA ASP A 256 4.70 20.78 -14.70
C ASP A 256 5.79 20.23 -13.76
N ILE A 257 6.82 19.63 -14.37
CA ILE A 257 7.95 18.99 -13.68
C ILE A 257 8.81 20.04 -12.98
#